data_AF-A0A7J9Q2S4-F1
#
_entry.id   AF-A0A7J9Q2S4-F1
#
_cell.length_a   1.000
_cell.length_b   1.000
_cell.length_c   1.000
_cell.angle_alpha   90.00
_cell.angle_beta   90.00
_cell.angle_gamma   90.00
#
_symmetry.space_group_name_H-M   'P 1'
#
loop_
_entity.id
_entity.type
_entity.pdbx_description
1 polymer ?
#
loop_
_entity_poly.entity_id
_entity_poly.type
_entity_poly.pdbx_seq_one_letter_code
_entity_poly.pdbx_strand_id
1 'polypeptide(L)'
;MPTQERFFMFTQTIDLARNPPFRNGKEMHTITIIQLYPIKSLRACERGDGREPAEERRAGDASSMAADNAAQPEERRAEGHRRHSTVILIASQGEWRRCFRRHLILIVAKRKMETKQVASQCNRRAPISFLDDCELWFDITQNDGDGDGLTWWQEVRERAPGEPAYGTDPTDPDTDNDGMNDGKETEFYGADPLNPDTDGDGILDGSDWFTPPEWGQKDELIITWVAKVNIPAIWVMNLNIINSTISQINLLTIIIPTPELENVVRSELSYLPDIDKIRFISIDNTNNFVRDYGPQFVTNQFGQRGIIDWKYRTTGSSLDLCPQTYYNEYINEISYIDTHDTLEFHGGNFQTDGNGIGYTSYNNLDKYNELKSAYGLRDIRYINPLASDSNCHLDMIVYFTSSNKVILPHIVETDNLEDFNRVTNAYNNLKSWGFDIIEVDTLISSGLIFSYTNALIINDVVLVPQYYHATWIPQLYDYDQNALIKFQQAFPNKEIIPIDIPSEQILNLGAIHCLTMTRPEG
;
A
#
# COMPACT_ATOMS: atom_id res chain seq x y z
N MET A 1 9.28 4.36 24.24
CA MET A 1 9.97 5.66 23.96
C MET A 1 11.12 5.34 23.03
N PRO A 2 11.18 5.91 21.81
CA PRO A 2 12.30 5.67 20.91
C PRO A 2 13.57 6.20 21.56
N THR A 3 14.61 5.39 21.56
CA THR A 3 15.92 5.74 22.08
C THR A 3 16.50 6.88 21.26
N GLN A 4 16.65 8.06 21.86
CA GLN A 4 17.49 9.13 21.31
C GLN A 4 18.90 8.58 21.10
N GLU A 5 19.26 8.25 19.86
CA GLU A 5 20.64 7.94 19.52
C GLU A 5 21.43 9.25 19.49
N ARG A 6 22.33 9.39 20.46
CA ARG A 6 23.23 10.53 20.54
C ARG A 6 24.43 10.26 19.63
N PHE A 7 24.80 11.25 18.82
CA PHE A 7 25.98 11.22 17.95
C PHE A 7 26.98 12.29 18.40
N PHE A 8 28.28 11.98 18.32
CA PHE A 8 29.33 13.01 18.40
C PHE A 8 29.61 13.57 17.01
N MET A 9 29.63 14.89 16.88
CA MET A 9 29.99 15.60 15.66
C MET A 9 31.47 16.01 15.75
N PHE A 10 32.28 15.61 14.77
CA PHE A 10 33.61 16.17 14.56
C PHE A 10 33.56 17.05 13.31
N THR A 11 33.76 18.35 13.48
CA THR A 11 33.91 19.28 12.35
C THR A 11 35.40 19.50 12.08
N GLN A 12 35.89 19.09 10.91
CA GLN A 12 37.21 19.49 10.45
C GLN A 12 37.05 20.43 9.25
N THR A 13 37.39 21.70 9.44
CA THR A 13 37.45 22.68 8.37
C THR A 13 38.76 22.50 7.62
N ILE A 14 38.71 22.10 6.36
CA ILE A 14 39.90 22.07 5.50
C ILE A 14 39.88 23.34 4.65
N ASP A 15 40.75 24.29 5.00
CA ASP A 15 41.03 25.43 4.13
C ASP A 15 41.89 24.96 2.96
N LEU A 16 41.31 24.95 1.76
CA LEU A 16 42.07 24.74 0.52
C LEU A 16 42.87 26.01 0.19
N ALA A 17 43.92 26.27 0.96
CA ALA A 17 44.86 27.35 0.70
C ALA A 17 45.71 27.01 -0.55
N ARG A 18 45.35 27.58 -1.71
CA ARG A 18 46.34 27.77 -2.79
C ARG A 18 47.25 28.95 -2.42
N ASN A 19 48.56 28.72 -2.51
CA ASN A 19 49.62 29.73 -2.45
C ASN A 19 49.23 31.03 -3.21
N PRO A 20 49.45 32.23 -2.64
CA PRO A 20 49.17 33.52 -3.29
C PRO A 20 50.36 33.95 -4.19
N PRO A 21 50.24 34.95 -5.11
CA PRO A 21 49.29 36.06 -5.03
C PRO A 21 48.62 36.43 -6.37
N PHE A 22 47.29 36.37 -6.43
CA PHE A 22 46.55 37.22 -7.38
C PHE A 22 45.39 37.90 -6.67
N ARG A 23 45.50 39.23 -6.57
CA ARG A 23 44.42 40.16 -6.25
C ARG A 23 43.35 40.02 -7.33
N ASN A 24 42.19 39.49 -6.97
CA ASN A 24 40.86 40.02 -7.28
C ASN A 24 39.82 38.98 -6.86
N GLY A 25 38.78 39.45 -6.17
CA GLY A 25 37.85 38.62 -5.42
C GLY A 25 37.32 37.39 -6.16
N LYS A 26 37.47 36.23 -5.52
CA LYS A 26 36.69 35.03 -5.79
C LYS A 26 36.37 34.34 -4.48
N GLU A 27 35.16 33.80 -4.44
CA GLU A 27 34.50 33.14 -3.30
C GLU A 27 35.40 32.06 -2.66
N MET A 28 35.46 32.05 -1.33
CA MET A 28 36.01 30.93 -0.58
C MET A 28 35.05 29.74 -0.68
N HIS A 29 35.52 28.63 -1.24
CA HIS A 29 34.83 27.35 -1.17
C HIS A 29 35.25 26.65 0.11
N THR A 30 34.43 26.77 1.15
CA THR A 30 34.62 26.00 2.39
C THR A 30 33.89 24.67 2.23
N ILE A 31 34.64 23.56 2.28
CA ILE A 31 34.06 22.22 2.35
C ILE A 31 34.02 21.85 3.83
N THR A 32 32.82 21.63 4.36
CA THR A 32 32.64 21.11 5.72
C THR A 32 32.40 19.61 5.59
N ILE A 33 33.33 18.81 6.10
CA ILE A 33 33.17 17.35 6.17
C ILE A 33 32.52 17.05 7.52
N ILE A 34 31.36 16.39 7.51
CA ILE A 34 30.63 16.02 8.72
C ILE A 34 30.82 14.51 8.92
N GLN A 35 31.53 14.13 9.98
CA GLN A 35 31.62 12.74 10.42
C GLN A 35 30.74 12.53 11.66
N LEU A 36 29.83 11.57 11.57
CA LEU A 36 28.90 11.20 12.65
C LEU A 36 29.38 9.91 13.32
N TYR A 37 29.52 9.92 14.64
CA TYR A 37 29.89 8.74 15.44
C TYR A 37 28.80 8.38 16.45
N PRO A 38 28.30 7.13 16.49
CA PRO A 38 27.36 6.70 17.54
C PRO A 38 28.07 6.57 18.90
N ILE A 39 27.45 7.09 19.97
CA ILE A 39 28.05 7.15 21.33
C ILE A 39 28.41 5.76 21.91
N LYS A 40 27.78 4.67 21.47
CA LYS A 40 28.10 3.31 21.95
C LYS A 40 29.52 2.84 21.60
N SER A 41 30.24 3.55 20.71
CA SER A 41 31.60 3.20 20.26
C SER A 41 32.72 3.65 21.21
N LEU A 42 32.47 4.64 22.09
CA LEU A 42 33.53 5.26 22.90
C LEU A 42 33.88 4.49 24.17
N ARG A 43 32.95 3.71 24.73
CA ARG A 43 33.19 2.94 25.97
C ARG A 43 34.17 1.75 25.80
N ALA A 44 34.54 1.42 24.57
CA ALA A 44 35.51 0.37 24.28
C ALA A 44 36.98 0.87 24.27
N CYS A 45 37.21 2.19 24.29
CA CYS A 45 38.58 2.75 24.29
C CYS A 45 39.08 3.23 25.66
N GLU A 46 38.23 3.39 26.67
CA GLU A 46 38.63 3.91 28.00
C GLU A 46 39.21 2.86 28.96
N ARG A 47 39.44 1.62 28.51
CA ARG A 47 40.12 0.58 29.33
C ARG A 47 41.33 0.03 28.59
N GLY A 48 42.41 0.79 28.59
CA GLY A 48 43.69 0.34 28.06
C GLY A 48 44.80 1.32 28.41
N ASP A 49 45.37 1.12 29.60
CA ASP A 49 46.65 1.61 30.10
C ASP A 49 47.03 3.08 29.87
N GLY A 50 46.89 3.84 30.95
CA GLY A 50 47.50 5.15 31.10
C GLY A 50 49.02 5.08 31.00
N ARG A 51 49.56 5.71 29.97
CA ARG A 51 50.83 6.44 29.98
C ARG A 51 50.72 7.57 28.95
N GLU A 52 50.75 8.82 29.40
CA GLU A 52 51.25 9.90 28.54
C GLU A 52 52.71 9.60 28.17
N PRO A 53 53.13 9.92 26.95
CA PRO A 53 54.38 10.67 26.86
C PRO A 53 54.43 11.75 25.76
N ALA A 54 54.76 12.95 26.24
CA ALA A 54 55.84 13.86 25.80
C ALA A 54 55.83 14.50 24.40
N GLU A 55 55.85 15.83 24.43
CA GLU A 55 56.42 16.70 23.40
C GLU A 55 57.85 16.27 23.02
N GLU A 56 58.15 16.13 21.73
CA GLU A 56 59.54 16.22 21.25
C GLU A 56 59.63 16.99 19.92
N ARG A 57 60.60 17.91 19.90
CA ARG A 57 60.88 18.88 18.84
C ARG A 57 61.90 18.33 17.84
N ARG A 58 61.69 18.66 16.56
CA ARG A 58 62.65 18.97 15.46
C ARG A 58 63.65 17.90 14.94
N ALA A 59 63.71 17.92 13.59
CA ALA A 59 64.86 17.80 12.68
C ALA A 59 65.38 16.39 12.31
N GLY A 60 65.57 16.17 11.01
CA GLY A 60 66.35 15.06 10.48
C GLY A 60 66.00 14.68 9.03
N ASP A 61 66.98 14.81 8.15
CA ASP A 61 66.95 14.72 6.69
C ASP A 61 66.72 13.34 6.07
N ALA A 62 66.20 13.41 4.83
CA ALA A 62 66.56 12.70 3.60
C ALA A 62 66.88 11.19 3.56
N SER A 63 66.26 10.57 2.54
CA SER A 63 66.86 9.74 1.47
C SER A 63 66.43 8.26 1.37
N SER A 64 65.68 7.95 0.30
CA SER A 64 65.86 6.85 -0.66
C SER A 64 64.61 6.81 -1.57
N MET A 65 64.66 7.29 -2.84
CA MET A 65 64.84 6.47 -4.07
C MET A 65 63.88 5.26 -4.13
N ALA A 66 63.06 4.99 -5.15
CA ALA A 66 62.94 5.43 -6.55
C ALA A 66 61.48 5.14 -7.01
N ALA A 67 60.80 6.07 -7.70
CA ALA A 67 60.57 6.09 -9.15
C ALA A 67 59.98 4.79 -9.75
N ASP A 68 58.71 4.83 -10.17
CA ASP A 68 58.40 4.57 -11.58
C ASP A 68 56.98 5.04 -12.01
N ASN A 69 57.00 5.72 -13.15
CA ASN A 69 55.98 5.92 -14.18
C ASN A 69 54.76 6.83 -13.96
N ALA A 70 54.92 8.04 -14.49
CA ALA A 70 53.87 8.97 -14.90
C ALA A 70 53.20 8.54 -16.22
N ALA A 71 51.89 8.74 -16.31
CA ALA A 71 51.19 9.02 -17.56
C ALA A 71 50.08 10.05 -17.27
N GLN A 72 50.23 11.25 -17.84
CA GLN A 72 49.22 12.32 -17.84
C GLN A 72 48.07 11.97 -18.81
N PRO A 73 46.83 12.45 -18.58
CA PRO A 73 45.85 12.61 -19.64
C PRO A 73 45.67 14.08 -20.05
N GLU A 74 45.53 14.25 -21.36
CA GLU A 74 45.37 15.47 -22.16
C GLU A 74 44.11 16.29 -21.82
N GLU A 75 44.22 17.61 -21.87
CA GLU A 75 43.09 18.54 -21.93
C GLU A 75 42.44 18.49 -23.33
N ARG A 76 41.20 17.99 -23.43
CA ARG A 76 40.30 18.29 -24.55
C ARG A 76 39.21 19.25 -24.09
N ARG A 77 39.14 20.40 -24.77
CA ARG A 77 38.03 21.35 -24.69
C ARG A 77 36.73 20.69 -25.15
N ALA A 78 35.72 20.69 -24.29
CA ALA A 78 34.32 20.57 -24.67
C ALA A 78 33.56 21.77 -24.09
N GLU A 79 32.99 22.58 -24.99
CA GLU A 79 32.07 23.68 -24.68
C GLU A 79 30.68 23.11 -24.36
N GLY A 80 30.03 23.67 -23.34
CA GLY A 80 28.59 23.56 -23.10
C GLY A 80 28.13 22.44 -22.16
N HIS A 81 28.14 22.66 -20.84
CA HIS A 81 27.47 21.78 -19.87
C HIS A 81 26.55 22.55 -18.90
N ARG A 82 25.30 22.08 -18.80
CA ARG A 82 24.38 22.35 -17.70
C ARG A 82 25.00 21.81 -16.40
N ARG A 83 24.74 22.49 -15.28
CA ARG A 83 25.41 22.28 -13.99
C ARG A 83 24.94 20.96 -13.36
N HIS A 84 25.79 19.93 -13.40
CA HIS A 84 25.65 18.76 -12.53
C HIS A 84 26.46 18.99 -11.24
N SER A 85 25.90 18.61 -10.09
CA SER A 85 26.62 18.49 -8.83
C SER A 85 27.38 17.17 -8.84
N THR A 86 28.70 17.19 -8.73
CA THR A 86 29.53 15.97 -8.63
C THR A 86 29.80 15.65 -7.16
N VAL A 87 29.36 14.48 -6.69
CA VAL A 87 29.78 13.92 -5.39
C VAL A 87 31.08 13.15 -5.60
N ILE A 88 32.15 13.51 -4.89
CA ILE A 88 33.44 12.80 -4.93
C ILE A 88 33.48 11.81 -3.76
N LEU A 89 33.36 10.52 -4.04
CA LEU A 89 33.65 9.44 -3.07
C LEU A 89 35.17 9.21 -3.02
N ILE A 90 35.83 9.61 -1.93
CA ILE A 90 37.24 9.27 -1.69
C ILE A 90 37.29 8.03 -0.79
N ALA A 91 37.64 6.87 -1.36
CA ALA A 91 38.05 5.70 -0.60
C ALA A 91 39.55 5.82 -0.28
N SER A 92 39.93 6.08 0.97
CA SER A 92 41.34 6.11 1.35
C SER A 92 41.90 4.69 1.47
N GLN A 93 42.82 4.30 0.58
CA GLN A 93 43.68 3.14 0.78
C GLN A 93 44.89 3.56 1.64
N GLY A 94 44.95 3.11 2.89
CA GLY A 94 46.07 3.35 3.81
C GLY A 94 45.86 2.66 5.17
N GLU A 95 46.94 2.20 5.80
CA GLU A 95 47.04 1.14 6.82
C GLU A 95 46.28 1.33 8.16
N TRP A 96 44.95 1.31 8.14
CA TRP A 96 44.11 1.24 9.36
C TRP A 96 43.46 -0.14 9.54
N ARG A 97 44.24 -1.20 9.37
CA ARG A 97 43.77 -2.57 9.56
C ARG A 97 43.96 -3.02 11.01
N ARG A 98 43.03 -2.66 11.91
CA ARG A 98 42.69 -3.55 13.05
C ARG A 98 41.41 -3.28 13.84
N CYS A 99 40.67 -2.18 13.64
CA CYS A 99 39.44 -1.94 14.44
C CYS A 99 38.16 -1.49 13.70
N PHE A 100 38.17 -1.28 12.38
CA PHE A 100 37.03 -0.65 11.72
C PHE A 100 36.54 -1.44 10.50
N ARG A 101 35.36 -2.05 10.61
CA ARG A 101 34.54 -2.48 9.48
C ARG A 101 33.23 -1.68 9.54
N ARG A 102 32.87 -1.01 8.44
CA ARG A 102 31.66 -0.19 8.17
C ARG A 102 31.71 1.26 8.68
N HIS A 103 32.02 2.21 7.79
CA HIS A 103 31.75 3.65 7.99
C HIS A 103 31.27 4.23 6.65
N LEU A 104 30.19 5.01 6.68
CA LEU A 104 29.73 5.87 5.59
C LEU A 104 30.21 7.30 5.92
N ILE A 105 30.83 7.98 4.96
CA ILE A 105 31.25 9.38 5.09
C ILE A 105 30.21 10.23 4.35
N LEU A 106 29.45 11.05 5.07
CA LEU A 106 28.49 11.98 4.50
C LEU A 106 29.19 13.32 4.23
N ILE A 107 29.45 13.64 2.97
CA ILE A 107 29.92 14.97 2.56
C ILE A 107 28.71 15.74 2.04
N VAL A 108 28.06 16.51 2.90
CA VAL A 108 26.99 17.43 2.48
C VAL A 108 27.63 18.70 1.93
N ALA A 109 27.71 18.82 0.60
CA ALA A 109 28.02 20.08 -0.05
C ALA A 109 26.72 20.72 -0.56
N LYS A 110 26.07 21.59 0.24
CA LYS A 110 24.99 22.44 -0.29
C LYS A 110 25.12 23.91 0.10
N ARG A 111 24.80 24.74 -0.88
CA ARG A 111 25.01 26.18 -0.99
C ARG A 111 23.93 26.92 -0.20
N LYS A 112 24.34 27.84 0.69
CA LYS A 112 23.55 28.95 1.26
C LYS A 112 22.06 28.65 1.53
N MET A 113 21.75 28.01 2.65
CA MET A 113 20.43 28.16 3.26
C MET A 113 20.21 29.62 3.66
N GLU A 114 19.03 30.16 3.34
CA GLU A 114 18.62 31.49 3.78
C GLU A 114 18.54 31.51 5.31
N THR A 115 19.35 32.39 5.90
CA THR A 115 19.69 32.54 7.33
C THR A 115 18.54 32.90 8.27
N LYS A 116 17.26 32.74 7.89
CA LYS A 116 16.11 33.17 8.68
C LYS A 116 15.47 32.08 9.56
N GLN A 117 15.51 30.80 9.20
CA GLN A 117 14.91 29.74 10.03
C GLN A 117 15.82 29.32 11.21
N VAL A 118 17.14 29.26 10.99
CA VAL A 118 18.13 28.84 12.00
C VAL A 118 18.24 29.83 13.18
N ALA A 119 17.98 31.12 12.96
CA ALA A 119 18.17 32.15 13.97
C ALA A 119 17.04 32.22 15.04
N SER A 120 15.94 31.48 14.86
CA SER A 120 14.78 31.55 15.77
C SER A 120 14.88 30.62 16.99
N GLN A 121 15.77 29.62 16.96
CA GLN A 121 15.92 28.63 18.04
C GLN A 121 17.12 28.87 18.95
N CYS A 122 18.04 29.78 18.60
CA CYS A 122 19.16 30.16 19.48
C CYS A 122 18.69 31.20 20.51
N ASN A 123 18.43 30.73 21.73
CA ASN A 123 17.99 31.56 22.84
C ASN A 123 19.03 32.64 23.16
N ARG A 124 18.67 33.92 22.95
CA ARG A 124 19.53 35.09 23.22
C ARG A 124 19.75 35.24 24.72
N ARG A 125 20.84 34.69 25.27
CA ARG A 125 21.50 35.16 26.51
C ARG A 125 22.82 34.39 26.76
N ALA A 126 23.88 34.72 26.03
CA ALA A 126 25.25 34.47 26.48
C ALA A 126 26.21 35.52 25.88
N PRO A 127 27.18 36.07 26.65
CA PRO A 127 28.11 37.06 26.16
C PRO A 127 29.12 36.44 25.18
N ILE A 128 29.61 37.29 24.27
CA ILE A 128 30.52 36.98 23.17
C ILE A 128 31.89 36.56 23.70
N SER A 129 32.10 35.25 23.90
CA SER A 129 33.39 34.57 23.86
C SER A 129 33.10 33.07 23.91
N PHE A 130 33.64 32.31 22.96
CA PHE A 130 33.26 30.94 22.56
C PHE A 130 32.12 30.90 21.53
N LEU A 131 32.51 30.69 20.27
CA LEU A 131 31.68 30.01 19.27
C LEU A 131 31.65 28.53 19.66
N ASP A 132 31.08 28.21 20.82
CA ASP A 132 30.81 26.83 21.22
C ASP A 132 29.51 26.41 20.53
N ASP A 133 29.66 25.44 19.64
CA ASP A 133 28.71 24.37 19.37
C ASP A 133 27.24 24.80 19.33
N CYS A 134 26.83 25.39 18.19
CA CYS A 134 25.47 25.15 17.74
C CYS A 134 25.34 23.66 17.41
N GLU A 135 24.99 22.84 18.40
CA GLU A 135 24.53 21.47 18.16
C GLU A 135 23.26 21.57 17.30
N LEU A 136 23.43 21.40 15.98
CA LEU A 136 22.34 21.17 15.06
C LEU A 136 21.84 19.75 15.29
N TRP A 137 20.77 19.64 16.06
CA TRP A 137 20.02 18.40 16.22
C TRP A 137 19.25 18.15 14.92
N PHE A 138 19.82 17.33 14.03
CA PHE A 138 19.07 16.76 12.91
C PHE A 138 18.47 15.45 13.37
N ASP A 139 17.16 15.45 13.64
CA ASP A 139 16.43 14.21 13.88
C ASP A 139 16.13 13.55 12.53
N ILE A 140 17.06 12.71 12.08
CA ILE A 140 16.95 11.95 10.82
C ILE A 140 15.73 11.02 10.79
N THR A 141 15.12 10.72 11.95
CA THR A 141 13.90 9.90 12.04
C THR A 141 12.62 10.70 11.82
N GLN A 142 12.71 12.02 11.69
CA GLN A 142 11.59 12.93 11.44
C GLN A 142 11.85 13.88 10.27
N ASN A 143 13.08 13.91 9.76
CA ASN A 143 13.45 14.79 8.68
C ASN A 143 13.15 14.13 7.33
N ASP A 144 12.21 14.71 6.62
CA ASP A 144 11.88 14.45 5.22
C ASP A 144 12.49 15.62 4.40
N GLY A 145 13.51 15.32 3.58
CA GLY A 145 14.42 16.32 3.04
C GLY A 145 13.95 16.97 1.74
N ASP A 146 13.21 16.22 0.95
CA ASP A 146 12.64 16.57 -0.36
C ASP A 146 11.11 16.67 -0.31
N GLY A 147 10.48 16.24 0.77
CA GLY A 147 9.06 16.43 1.04
C GLY A 147 8.18 15.38 0.37
N ASP A 148 8.70 14.17 0.15
CA ASP A 148 8.01 13.10 -0.54
C ASP A 148 7.14 12.22 0.37
N GLY A 149 7.32 12.35 1.69
CA GLY A 149 6.64 11.55 2.73
C GLY A 149 7.56 10.55 3.43
N LEU A 150 8.77 10.31 2.92
CA LEU A 150 9.76 9.44 3.54
C LEU A 150 10.76 10.26 4.36
N THR A 151 11.06 9.76 5.55
CA THR A 151 12.15 10.33 6.34
C THR A 151 13.48 9.81 5.82
N TRP A 152 14.53 10.61 5.98
CA TRP A 152 15.92 10.21 5.69
C TRP A 152 16.26 8.83 6.29
N TRP A 153 15.74 8.53 7.49
CA TRP A 153 15.94 7.24 8.12
C TRP A 153 15.29 6.09 7.33
N GLN A 154 14.08 6.26 6.81
CA GLN A 154 13.38 5.24 6.02
C GLN A 154 14.08 4.95 4.68
N GLU A 155 14.66 5.98 4.08
CA GLU A 155 15.29 5.92 2.77
C GLU A 155 16.68 5.29 2.81
N VAL A 156 17.54 5.69 3.77
CA VAL A 156 18.95 5.23 3.81
C VAL A 156 19.24 4.20 4.89
N ARG A 157 18.31 3.92 5.81
CA ARG A 157 18.50 2.99 6.92
C ARG A 157 17.29 2.08 7.19
N GLU A 158 17.55 1.09 8.03
CA GLU A 158 16.58 0.07 8.44
C GLU A 158 15.30 0.72 9.01
N ARG A 159 14.18 0.57 8.29
CA ARG A 159 12.88 1.21 8.58
C ARG A 159 12.30 0.74 9.92
N ALA A 160 12.45 -0.56 10.19
CA ALA A 160 12.09 -1.23 11.42
C ALA A 160 13.04 -2.42 11.65
N PRO A 161 13.16 -3.00 12.86
CA PRO A 161 14.02 -4.15 13.10
C PRO A 161 13.73 -5.30 12.12
N GLY A 162 14.67 -5.60 11.23
CA GLY A 162 14.55 -6.60 10.16
C GLY A 162 14.06 -6.07 8.81
N GLU A 163 13.69 -4.79 8.69
CA GLU A 163 13.18 -4.18 7.46
C GLU A 163 14.23 -3.28 6.81
N PRO A 164 14.73 -3.62 5.61
CA PRO A 164 15.72 -2.80 4.93
C PRO A 164 15.15 -1.43 4.54
N ALA A 165 16.07 -0.47 4.38
CA ALA A 165 15.76 0.84 3.80
C ALA A 165 15.14 0.71 2.41
N TYR A 166 14.38 1.72 1.96
CA TYR A 166 13.90 1.77 0.58
C TYR A 166 15.06 1.94 -0.41
N GLY A 167 16.14 2.62 -0.02
CA GLY A 167 17.32 2.80 -0.85
C GLY A 167 17.24 3.98 -1.82
N THR A 168 16.29 4.89 -1.60
CA THR A 168 16.02 6.12 -2.36
C THR A 168 17.02 7.24 -2.04
N ASP A 169 17.06 8.31 -2.84
CA ASP A 169 17.89 9.50 -2.61
C ASP A 169 17.13 10.52 -1.73
N PRO A 170 17.54 10.78 -0.47
CA PRO A 170 16.85 11.69 0.46
C PRO A 170 16.80 13.18 0.10
N THR A 171 17.21 13.50 -1.12
CA THR A 171 17.22 14.83 -1.69
C THR A 171 16.55 14.91 -3.05
N ASP A 172 15.98 13.81 -3.51
CA ASP A 172 15.26 13.67 -4.77
C ASP A 172 13.93 12.96 -4.50
N PRO A 173 12.79 13.66 -4.57
CA PRO A 173 11.51 13.07 -4.18
C PRO A 173 11.01 11.96 -5.13
N ASP A 174 11.67 11.73 -6.26
CA ASP A 174 11.30 10.77 -7.31
C ASP A 174 12.61 10.14 -7.83
N THR A 175 13.08 9.10 -7.14
CA THR A 175 14.43 8.56 -7.30
C THR A 175 14.64 7.93 -8.68
N ASP A 176 13.61 7.28 -9.24
CA ASP A 176 13.70 6.61 -10.54
C ASP A 176 13.16 7.43 -11.72
N ASN A 177 12.63 8.62 -11.45
CA ASN A 177 12.21 9.64 -12.40
C ASN A 177 11.03 9.21 -13.30
N ASP A 178 10.08 8.47 -12.73
CA ASP A 178 8.91 7.97 -13.42
C ASP A 178 7.68 8.90 -13.29
N GLY A 179 7.76 9.87 -12.37
CA GLY A 179 6.76 10.88 -12.08
C GLY A 179 5.83 10.57 -10.91
N MET A 180 5.95 9.44 -10.22
CA MET A 180 5.47 9.23 -8.85
C MET A 180 6.58 9.63 -7.87
N ASN A 181 6.23 9.92 -6.61
CA ASN A 181 7.23 10.19 -5.58
C ASN A 181 7.44 8.95 -4.70
N ASP A 182 8.64 8.77 -4.16
CA ASP A 182 9.05 7.51 -3.52
C ASP A 182 8.13 7.15 -2.33
N GLY A 183 7.71 8.17 -1.57
CA GLY A 183 6.72 8.01 -0.51
C GLY A 183 5.35 7.47 -0.97
N LYS A 184 4.82 7.91 -2.12
CA LYS A 184 3.55 7.36 -2.64
C LYS A 184 3.70 5.93 -3.09
N GLU A 185 4.76 5.64 -3.82
CA GLU A 185 5.05 4.30 -4.35
C GLU A 185 5.07 3.29 -3.22
N THR A 186 5.76 3.63 -2.13
CA THR A 186 5.99 2.73 -1.01
C THR A 186 4.83 2.65 -0.03
N GLU A 187 4.14 3.76 0.29
CA GLU A 187 3.13 3.79 1.34
C GLU A 187 1.70 3.52 0.84
N PHE A 188 1.41 3.74 -0.45
CA PHE A 188 0.03 3.70 -0.97
C PHE A 188 -0.21 2.73 -2.11
N TYR A 189 0.80 2.47 -2.95
CA TYR A 189 0.63 1.70 -4.18
C TYR A 189 1.40 0.38 -4.19
N GLY A 190 2.41 0.25 -3.34
CA GLY A 190 3.28 -0.94 -3.30
C GLY A 190 4.19 -1.08 -4.52
N ALA A 191 4.45 0.03 -5.20
CA ALA A 191 5.47 0.17 -6.23
C ALA A 191 6.88 0.17 -5.62
N ASP A 192 7.88 -0.11 -6.44
CA ASP A 192 9.30 -0.10 -6.08
C ASP A 192 9.93 1.23 -6.53
N PRO A 193 10.27 2.16 -5.61
CA PRO A 193 10.71 3.52 -5.92
C PRO A 193 12.10 3.62 -6.61
N LEU A 194 12.66 2.46 -6.95
CA LEU A 194 13.93 2.33 -7.66
C LEU A 194 13.74 1.71 -9.05
N ASN A 195 12.50 1.44 -9.44
CA ASN A 195 12.14 0.80 -10.69
C ASN A 195 10.92 1.50 -11.32
N PRO A 196 11.12 2.25 -12.42
CA PRO A 196 10.09 3.16 -12.95
C PRO A 196 8.89 2.47 -13.63
N ASP A 197 8.79 1.15 -13.50
CA ASP A 197 7.77 0.26 -14.08
C ASP A 197 7.79 -1.03 -13.24
N THR A 198 7.12 -1.01 -12.08
CA THR A 198 7.23 -2.05 -11.05
C THR A 198 6.69 -3.40 -11.53
N ASP A 199 5.58 -3.40 -12.25
CA ASP A 199 4.92 -4.63 -12.67
C ASP A 199 5.46 -5.19 -14.01
N GLY A 200 6.19 -4.37 -14.76
CA GLY A 200 6.90 -4.69 -15.99
C GLY A 200 6.01 -4.72 -17.22
N ASP A 201 4.87 -4.04 -17.21
CA ASP A 201 3.90 -4.03 -18.30
C ASP A 201 4.21 -2.97 -19.39
N GLY A 202 5.17 -2.08 -19.13
CA GLY A 202 5.62 -1.02 -20.02
C GLY A 202 4.93 0.34 -19.80
N ILE A 203 4.07 0.47 -18.80
CA ILE A 203 3.53 1.73 -18.28
C ILE A 203 4.37 2.12 -17.06
N LEU A 204 4.72 3.41 -16.96
CA LEU A 204 5.45 3.89 -15.78
C LEU A 204 4.51 3.94 -14.57
N ASP A 205 4.97 3.63 -13.36
CA ASP A 205 4.13 3.60 -12.15
C ASP A 205 3.44 4.96 -11.91
N GLY A 206 4.13 6.06 -12.20
CA GLY A 206 3.59 7.43 -12.17
C GLY A 206 2.46 7.70 -13.17
N SER A 207 2.28 6.87 -14.19
CA SER A 207 1.17 6.94 -15.16
C SER A 207 0.19 5.76 -15.05
N ASP A 208 0.44 4.83 -14.13
CA ASP A 208 -0.29 3.57 -14.04
C ASP A 208 -1.52 3.64 -13.12
N TRP A 209 -2.31 2.57 -13.16
CA TRP A 209 -3.52 2.33 -12.39
C TRP A 209 -3.29 1.28 -11.32
N PHE A 210 -3.66 1.58 -10.08
CA PHE A 210 -3.51 0.65 -8.95
C PHE A 210 -4.86 0.30 -8.35
N THR A 211 -4.97 -0.92 -7.84
CA THR A 211 -6.20 -1.37 -7.20
C THR A 211 -6.23 -1.00 -5.72
N PRO A 212 -7.18 -0.15 -5.27
CA PRO A 212 -7.29 0.17 -3.86
C PRO A 212 -7.82 -1.04 -3.07
N PRO A 213 -7.35 -1.25 -1.82
CA PRO A 213 -7.85 -2.33 -1.00
C PRO A 213 -9.30 -2.09 -0.55
N GLU A 214 -10.02 -3.16 -0.26
CA GLU A 214 -11.43 -3.09 0.09
C GLU A 214 -11.67 -2.30 1.39
N TRP A 215 -10.76 -2.38 2.38
CA TRP A 215 -10.86 -1.62 3.62
C TRP A 215 -10.53 -0.12 3.51
N GLY A 216 -10.07 0.34 2.34
CA GLY A 216 -9.91 1.78 2.07
C GLY A 216 -11.25 2.52 2.08
N GLN A 217 -11.22 3.86 2.09
CA GLN A 217 -12.44 4.67 2.06
C GLN A 217 -13.24 4.46 0.77
N LYS A 218 -14.57 4.56 0.88
CA LYS A 218 -15.54 4.29 -0.18
C LYS A 218 -16.53 5.44 -0.30
N ASP A 219 -16.79 5.88 -1.53
CA ASP A 219 -17.76 6.92 -1.85
C ASP A 219 -19.16 6.38 -2.15
N GLU A 220 -19.21 5.15 -2.67
CA GLU A 220 -20.42 4.60 -3.27
C GLU A 220 -20.61 3.13 -2.92
N LEU A 221 -21.87 2.78 -2.68
CA LEU A 221 -22.35 1.40 -2.72
C LEU A 221 -23.14 1.17 -4.00
N ILE A 222 -22.86 0.06 -4.68
CA ILE A 222 -23.58 -0.41 -5.86
C ILE A 222 -24.24 -1.74 -5.49
N ILE A 223 -25.55 -1.82 -5.70
CA ILE A 223 -26.35 -3.02 -5.43
C ILE A 223 -27.29 -3.31 -6.59
N THR A 224 -27.64 -4.58 -6.78
CA THR A 224 -28.60 -4.97 -7.82
C THR A 224 -29.95 -5.33 -7.22
N TRP A 225 -30.97 -4.67 -7.76
CA TRP A 225 -32.37 -4.96 -7.49
C TRP A 225 -32.91 -5.86 -8.59
N VAL A 226 -33.22 -7.11 -8.27
CA VAL A 226 -33.69 -8.08 -9.26
C VAL A 226 -35.21 -8.18 -9.20
N ALA A 227 -35.86 -7.97 -10.35
CA ALA A 227 -37.32 -8.07 -10.46
C ALA A 227 -37.82 -9.52 -10.65
N LYS A 228 -37.01 -10.37 -11.28
CA LYS A 228 -37.34 -11.79 -11.52
C LYS A 228 -37.31 -12.62 -10.24
N VAL A 229 -36.62 -12.13 -9.21
CA VAL A 229 -36.57 -12.74 -7.89
C VAL A 229 -37.61 -12.02 -7.03
N ASN A 230 -38.89 -12.32 -7.28
CA ASN A 230 -40.01 -11.84 -6.47
C ASN A 230 -40.03 -12.56 -5.11
N ILE A 231 -38.92 -12.45 -4.37
CA ILE A 231 -38.69 -13.10 -3.08
C ILE A 231 -38.54 -11.96 -2.07
N PRO A 232 -39.61 -11.64 -1.32
CA PRO A 232 -39.62 -10.53 -0.37
C PRO A 232 -38.43 -10.56 0.61
N ALA A 233 -37.92 -11.74 0.95
CA ALA A 233 -36.79 -11.91 1.86
C ALA A 233 -35.48 -11.30 1.31
N ILE A 234 -35.22 -11.40 0.00
CA ILE A 234 -34.03 -10.79 -0.63
C ILE A 234 -34.17 -9.27 -0.68
N TRP A 235 -35.39 -8.75 -0.88
CA TRP A 235 -35.62 -7.31 -0.81
C TRP A 235 -35.39 -6.77 0.59
N VAL A 236 -35.88 -7.47 1.63
CA VAL A 236 -35.62 -7.10 3.03
C VAL A 236 -34.13 -7.10 3.33
N MET A 237 -33.38 -8.11 2.87
CA MET A 237 -31.92 -8.15 3.01
C MET A 237 -31.26 -6.94 2.33
N ASN A 238 -31.63 -6.61 1.08
CA ASN A 238 -31.11 -5.43 0.38
C ASN A 238 -31.42 -4.13 1.13
N LEU A 239 -32.65 -3.98 1.67
CA LEU A 239 -33.04 -2.83 2.49
C LEU A 239 -32.19 -2.73 3.76
N ASN A 240 -31.90 -3.86 4.42
CA ASN A 240 -31.04 -3.88 5.61
C ASN A 240 -29.60 -3.48 5.28
N ILE A 241 -29.05 -3.96 4.16
CA ILE A 241 -27.73 -3.54 3.67
C ILE A 241 -27.73 -2.03 3.44
N ILE A 242 -28.70 -1.50 2.69
CA ILE A 242 -28.81 -0.06 2.38
C ILE A 242 -28.92 0.78 3.66
N ASN A 243 -29.84 0.41 4.58
CA ASN A 243 -30.03 1.13 5.85
C ASN A 243 -28.75 1.19 6.69
N SER A 244 -27.97 0.12 6.67
CA SER A 244 -26.74 0.00 7.45
C SER A 244 -25.57 0.80 6.86
N THR A 245 -25.69 1.27 5.62
CA THR A 245 -24.56 1.81 4.84
C THR A 245 -24.81 3.20 4.27
N ILE A 246 -26.06 3.65 4.16
CA ILE A 246 -26.42 4.92 3.50
C ILE A 246 -25.77 6.16 4.15
N SER A 247 -25.49 6.11 5.46
CA SER A 247 -24.80 7.17 6.19
C SER A 247 -23.28 7.18 5.94
N GLN A 248 -22.74 6.07 5.44
CA GLN A 248 -21.31 5.89 5.18
C GLN A 248 -20.92 6.43 3.81
N ILE A 249 -21.86 6.56 2.89
CA ILE A 249 -21.61 6.82 1.47
C ILE A 249 -22.19 8.15 1.01
N ASN A 250 -21.59 8.67 -0.05
CA ASN A 250 -22.05 9.86 -0.77
C ASN A 250 -23.05 9.51 -1.88
N LEU A 251 -23.00 8.27 -2.39
CA LEU A 251 -23.78 7.81 -3.53
C LEU A 251 -24.25 6.37 -3.32
N LEU A 252 -25.50 6.08 -3.65
CA LEU A 252 -26.04 4.72 -3.75
C LEU A 252 -26.49 4.49 -5.18
N THR A 253 -25.85 3.57 -5.90
CA THR A 253 -26.32 3.14 -7.23
C THR A 253 -27.08 1.83 -7.13
N ILE A 254 -28.30 1.83 -7.67
CA ILE A 254 -29.16 0.65 -7.71
C ILE A 254 -29.34 0.24 -9.17
N ILE A 255 -28.85 -0.95 -9.50
CA ILE A 255 -29.06 -1.56 -10.81
C ILE A 255 -30.45 -2.19 -10.84
N ILE A 256 -31.30 -1.78 -11.78
CA ILE A 256 -32.66 -2.27 -11.97
C ILE A 256 -32.81 -2.90 -13.36
N PRO A 257 -33.67 -3.92 -13.56
CA PRO A 257 -33.78 -4.60 -14.84
C PRO A 257 -34.47 -3.77 -15.91
N THR A 258 -35.39 -2.88 -15.50
CA THR A 258 -36.08 -1.99 -16.41
C THR A 258 -36.31 -0.62 -15.76
N PRO A 259 -36.38 0.48 -16.55
CA PRO A 259 -36.58 1.82 -16.00
C PRO A 259 -37.90 2.00 -15.25
N GLU A 260 -38.94 1.22 -15.57
CA GLU A 260 -40.25 1.32 -14.94
C GLU A 260 -40.23 0.97 -13.44
N LEU A 261 -39.23 0.20 -12.99
CA LEU A 261 -39.09 -0.20 -11.59
C LEU A 261 -38.51 0.90 -10.71
N GLU A 262 -37.92 1.95 -11.28
CA GLU A 262 -37.33 3.04 -10.51
C GLU A 262 -38.35 3.62 -9.50
N ASN A 263 -39.58 3.90 -9.94
CA ASN A 263 -40.62 4.45 -9.07
C ASN A 263 -41.02 3.48 -7.94
N VAL A 264 -40.98 2.18 -8.20
CA VAL A 264 -41.28 1.16 -7.19
C VAL A 264 -40.18 1.15 -6.14
N VAL A 265 -38.91 1.05 -6.56
CA VAL A 265 -37.77 1.02 -5.65
C VAL A 265 -37.64 2.34 -4.87
N ARG A 266 -37.85 3.49 -5.51
CA ARG A 266 -37.91 4.80 -4.83
C ARG A 266 -39.02 4.86 -3.78
N SER A 267 -40.19 4.28 -4.06
CA SER A 267 -41.29 4.23 -3.08
C SER A 267 -40.90 3.38 -1.86
N GLU A 268 -40.29 2.22 -2.08
CA GLU A 268 -39.81 1.35 -0.99
C GLU A 268 -38.72 2.05 -0.16
N LEU A 269 -37.86 2.86 -0.78
CA LEU A 269 -36.78 3.58 -0.12
C LEU A 269 -37.17 4.98 0.39
N SER A 270 -38.44 5.37 0.27
CA SER A 270 -38.92 6.73 0.60
C SER A 270 -38.77 7.15 2.06
N TYR A 271 -38.52 6.19 2.95
CA TYR A 271 -38.27 6.44 4.37
C TYR A 271 -36.80 6.83 4.66
N LEU A 272 -35.88 6.64 3.71
CA LEU A 272 -34.49 7.00 3.88
C LEU A 272 -34.33 8.52 3.96
N PRO A 273 -33.51 9.03 4.89
CA PRO A 273 -33.30 10.47 5.06
C PRO A 273 -32.59 11.12 3.86
N ASP A 274 -31.77 10.36 3.13
CA ASP A 274 -30.89 10.85 2.07
C ASP A 274 -31.25 10.27 0.68
N ILE A 275 -32.53 10.25 0.31
CA ILE A 275 -32.99 9.66 -0.96
C ILE A 275 -32.39 10.32 -2.21
N ASP A 276 -31.90 11.56 -2.09
CA ASP A 276 -31.22 12.29 -3.16
C ASP A 276 -29.86 11.68 -3.52
N LYS A 277 -29.28 10.83 -2.66
CA LYS A 277 -28.06 10.05 -2.95
C LYS A 277 -28.30 8.89 -3.90
N ILE A 278 -29.55 8.58 -4.25
CA ILE A 278 -29.87 7.36 -5.02
C ILE A 278 -29.87 7.63 -6.51
N ARG A 279 -29.03 6.88 -7.23
CA ARG A 279 -29.02 6.79 -8.69
C ARG A 279 -29.43 5.40 -9.16
N PHE A 280 -30.06 5.36 -10.34
CA PHE A 280 -30.54 4.12 -10.94
C PHE A 280 -29.84 3.90 -12.27
N ILE A 281 -29.41 2.66 -12.50
CA ILE A 281 -28.88 2.21 -13.79
C ILE A 281 -29.75 1.05 -14.27
N SER A 282 -30.23 1.14 -15.51
CA SER A 282 -31.11 0.11 -16.06
C SER A 282 -30.32 -0.89 -16.90
N ILE A 283 -30.18 -2.13 -16.41
CA ILE A 283 -29.53 -3.25 -17.10
C ILE A 283 -30.40 -4.48 -16.88
N ASP A 284 -30.88 -5.14 -17.96
CA ASP A 284 -31.61 -6.41 -17.83
C ASP A 284 -30.76 -7.38 -17.02
N ASN A 285 -31.25 -7.75 -15.85
CA ASN A 285 -30.52 -8.57 -14.90
C ASN A 285 -31.22 -9.91 -14.68
N THR A 286 -30.41 -10.96 -14.57
CA THR A 286 -30.87 -12.33 -14.34
C THR A 286 -30.56 -12.82 -12.93
N ASN A 287 -29.63 -12.16 -12.23
CA ASN A 287 -29.22 -12.41 -10.86
C ASN A 287 -28.78 -11.08 -10.19
N ASN A 288 -28.42 -11.14 -8.91
CA ASN A 288 -28.06 -9.99 -8.06
C ASN A 288 -26.54 -9.89 -7.75
N PHE A 289 -25.68 -10.67 -8.41
CA PHE A 289 -24.26 -10.81 -8.09
C PHE A 289 -23.39 -9.71 -8.70
N VAL A 290 -23.68 -8.45 -8.37
CA VAL A 290 -22.94 -7.29 -8.92
C VAL A 290 -21.45 -7.31 -8.60
N ARG A 291 -21.01 -8.05 -7.56
CA ARG A 291 -19.59 -8.28 -7.31
C ARG A 291 -18.87 -8.89 -8.50
N ASP A 292 -19.57 -9.72 -9.27
CA ASP A 292 -18.96 -10.50 -10.32
C ASP A 292 -18.90 -9.76 -11.65
N TYR A 293 -20.00 -9.12 -12.03
CA TYR A 293 -20.17 -8.45 -13.33
C TYR A 293 -20.07 -6.93 -13.26
N GLY A 294 -20.04 -6.36 -12.05
CA GLY A 294 -20.03 -4.92 -11.84
C GLY A 294 -18.70 -4.27 -12.24
N PRO A 295 -18.66 -2.94 -12.26
CA PRO A 295 -17.43 -2.20 -12.55
C PRO A 295 -16.37 -2.49 -11.49
N GLN A 296 -15.17 -2.88 -11.93
CA GLN A 296 -14.02 -3.08 -11.05
C GLN A 296 -13.13 -1.85 -11.07
N PHE A 297 -12.88 -1.25 -9.90
CA PHE A 297 -12.28 0.07 -9.81
C PHE A 297 -10.77 0.02 -9.56
N VAL A 298 -10.07 0.94 -10.22
CA VAL A 298 -8.66 1.26 -10.00
C VAL A 298 -8.50 2.77 -9.83
N THR A 299 -7.38 3.19 -9.26
CA THR A 299 -7.04 4.60 -9.00
C THR A 299 -5.60 4.88 -9.38
N ASN A 300 -5.30 6.09 -9.84
CA ASN A 300 -3.93 6.51 -10.08
C ASN A 300 -3.43 7.48 -9.00
N GLN A 301 -2.16 7.89 -9.11
CA GLN A 301 -1.48 8.77 -8.16
C GLN A 301 -2.08 10.17 -8.00
N PHE A 302 -2.99 10.55 -8.89
CA PHE A 302 -3.68 11.85 -8.90
C PHE A 302 -5.10 11.76 -8.32
N GLY A 303 -5.51 10.59 -7.82
CA GLY A 303 -6.87 10.34 -7.31
C GLY A 303 -7.91 10.13 -8.41
N GLN A 304 -7.50 10.03 -9.67
CA GLN A 304 -8.44 9.71 -10.74
C GLN A 304 -8.88 8.26 -10.61
N ARG A 305 -10.12 7.98 -11.02
CA ARG A 305 -10.73 6.65 -10.98
C ARG A 305 -10.80 6.05 -12.39
N GLY A 306 -10.54 4.75 -12.48
CA GLY A 306 -10.73 3.94 -13.68
C GLY A 306 -11.64 2.75 -13.40
N ILE A 307 -12.24 2.20 -14.46
CA ILE A 307 -12.98 0.94 -14.42
C ILE A 307 -12.35 -0.04 -15.39
N ILE A 308 -12.09 -1.25 -14.89
CA ILE A 308 -11.73 -2.41 -15.68
C ILE A 308 -13.02 -3.14 -16.09
N ASP A 309 -13.20 -3.33 -17.39
CA ASP A 309 -14.32 -4.09 -17.97
C ASP A 309 -13.90 -5.51 -18.31
N TRP A 310 -14.07 -6.43 -17.37
CA TRP A 310 -13.90 -7.86 -17.65
C TRP A 310 -15.18 -8.45 -18.22
N LYS A 311 -15.05 -9.36 -19.18
CA LYS A 311 -16.19 -10.17 -19.63
C LYS A 311 -16.63 -11.09 -18.50
N TYR A 312 -17.88 -10.96 -18.06
CA TYR A 312 -18.43 -11.80 -17.01
C TYR A 312 -18.84 -13.18 -17.55
N ARG A 313 -19.51 -13.28 -18.72
CA ARG A 313 -19.82 -14.59 -19.35
C ARG A 313 -19.72 -14.56 -20.87
N THR A 314 -19.05 -15.57 -21.44
CA THR A 314 -18.92 -15.78 -22.89
C THR A 314 -20.24 -15.95 -23.67
N THR A 315 -21.37 -16.20 -23.01
CA THR A 315 -22.68 -16.45 -23.67
C THR A 315 -23.61 -15.24 -23.76
N GLY A 316 -23.06 -14.03 -23.81
CA GLY A 316 -23.81 -12.81 -24.14
C GLY A 316 -24.82 -12.43 -23.04
N SER A 317 -24.33 -12.35 -21.80
CA SER A 317 -25.15 -11.90 -20.69
C SER A 317 -25.39 -10.40 -20.83
N SER A 318 -26.63 -9.94 -20.65
CA SER A 318 -26.91 -8.51 -20.54
C SER A 318 -26.16 -7.84 -19.38
N LEU A 319 -25.75 -8.63 -18.37
CA LEU A 319 -24.92 -8.17 -17.26
C LEU A 319 -23.49 -7.80 -17.68
N ASP A 320 -22.98 -8.35 -18.79
CA ASP A 320 -21.66 -7.99 -19.36
C ASP A 320 -21.62 -6.50 -19.78
N LEU A 321 -22.78 -5.88 -19.99
CA LEU A 321 -22.88 -4.45 -20.32
C LEU A 321 -22.77 -3.54 -19.10
N CYS A 322 -22.70 -4.09 -17.89
CA CYS A 322 -22.76 -3.30 -16.66
C CYS A 322 -21.59 -2.31 -16.53
N PRO A 323 -20.31 -2.70 -16.70
CA PRO A 323 -19.19 -1.76 -16.58
C PRO A 323 -19.29 -0.63 -17.61
N GLN A 324 -19.58 -0.96 -18.86
CA GLN A 324 -19.75 0.02 -19.94
C GLN A 324 -20.92 0.98 -19.70
N THR A 325 -22.06 0.46 -19.23
CA THR A 325 -23.25 1.27 -18.94
C THR A 325 -22.99 2.21 -17.77
N TYR A 326 -22.33 1.71 -16.72
CA TYR A 326 -21.91 2.54 -15.59
C TYR A 326 -20.96 3.65 -16.05
N TYR A 327 -19.93 3.32 -16.83
CA TYR A 327 -19.01 4.33 -17.36
C TYR A 327 -19.72 5.44 -18.16
N ASN A 328 -20.72 5.09 -18.97
CA ASN A 328 -21.45 6.08 -19.77
C ASN A 328 -22.18 7.13 -18.90
N GLU A 329 -22.63 6.76 -17.71
CA GLU A 329 -23.25 7.68 -16.75
C GLU A 329 -22.23 8.62 -16.08
N TYR A 330 -20.95 8.22 -16.04
CA TYR A 330 -19.86 8.93 -15.34
C TYR A 330 -18.66 9.25 -16.25
N ILE A 331 -18.89 9.41 -17.56
CA ILE A 331 -17.84 9.55 -18.58
C ILE A 331 -16.89 10.74 -18.35
N ASN A 332 -17.31 11.73 -17.57
CA ASN A 332 -16.49 12.90 -17.24
C ASN A 332 -15.72 12.76 -15.91
N GLU A 333 -15.94 11.67 -15.17
CA GLU A 333 -15.42 11.45 -13.82
C GLU A 333 -14.51 10.21 -13.73
N ILE A 334 -14.69 9.25 -14.65
CA ILE A 334 -14.06 7.93 -14.60
C ILE A 334 -13.44 7.60 -15.95
N SER A 335 -12.28 6.93 -15.94
CA SER A 335 -11.62 6.39 -17.13
C SER A 335 -12.07 4.95 -17.44
N TYR A 336 -12.04 4.57 -18.71
CA TYR A 336 -12.42 3.22 -19.15
C TYR A 336 -11.20 2.41 -19.57
N ILE A 337 -11.02 1.23 -18.97
CA ILE A 337 -9.96 0.28 -19.31
C ILE A 337 -10.64 -0.92 -19.98
N ASP A 338 -10.56 -0.96 -21.31
CA ASP A 338 -11.21 -1.98 -22.13
C ASP A 338 -10.38 -3.29 -22.12
N THR A 339 -10.75 -4.17 -21.21
CA THR A 339 -10.23 -5.54 -21.12
C THR A 339 -11.25 -6.59 -21.58
N HIS A 340 -12.37 -6.17 -22.19
CA HIS A 340 -13.57 -7.01 -22.29
C HIS A 340 -13.30 -8.34 -23.00
N ASP A 341 -12.58 -8.30 -24.11
CA ASP A 341 -12.29 -9.49 -24.92
C ASP A 341 -10.97 -10.19 -24.57
N THR A 342 -10.37 -9.87 -23.42
CA THR A 342 -9.07 -10.44 -22.99
C THR A 342 -9.22 -11.77 -22.23
N LEU A 343 -10.13 -11.84 -21.25
CA LEU A 343 -10.46 -13.06 -20.49
C LEU A 343 -11.83 -12.97 -19.80
N GLU A 344 -12.43 -14.13 -19.50
CA GLU A 344 -13.64 -14.24 -18.68
C GLU A 344 -13.22 -14.21 -17.19
N PHE A 345 -13.67 -13.21 -16.44
CA PHE A 345 -13.28 -12.97 -15.05
C PHE A 345 -14.44 -12.45 -14.22
N HIS A 346 -14.56 -12.96 -12.99
CA HIS A 346 -15.58 -12.50 -12.03
C HIS A 346 -14.89 -11.82 -10.86
N GLY A 347 -15.39 -10.64 -10.44
CA GLY A 347 -14.79 -9.88 -9.34
C GLY A 347 -14.73 -10.62 -8.00
N GLY A 348 -15.64 -11.58 -7.73
CA GLY A 348 -15.56 -12.45 -6.55
C GLY A 348 -14.31 -13.35 -6.49
N ASN A 349 -13.57 -13.50 -7.59
CA ASN A 349 -12.31 -14.24 -7.66
C ASN A 349 -11.08 -13.42 -7.28
N PHE A 350 -11.22 -12.15 -6.88
CA PHE A 350 -10.08 -11.26 -6.67
C PHE A 350 -10.23 -10.36 -5.44
N GLN A 351 -9.14 -10.22 -4.68
CA GLN A 351 -8.93 -9.16 -3.70
C GLN A 351 -7.44 -8.78 -3.69
N THR A 352 -7.10 -7.58 -3.19
CA THR A 352 -5.71 -7.10 -3.07
C THR A 352 -5.35 -6.76 -1.63
N ASP A 353 -4.07 -6.84 -1.29
CA ASP A 353 -3.55 -6.31 -0.03
C ASP A 353 -3.39 -4.77 -0.02
N GLY A 354 -3.60 -4.10 -1.16
CA GLY A 354 -3.36 -2.67 -1.35
C GLY A 354 -1.89 -2.26 -1.46
N ASN A 355 -0.97 -3.24 -1.45
CA ASN A 355 0.49 -3.03 -1.52
C ASN A 355 1.07 -3.76 -2.75
N GLY A 356 0.35 -3.71 -3.87
CA GLY A 356 0.77 -4.26 -5.15
C GLY A 356 0.69 -5.79 -5.24
N ILE A 357 0.02 -6.48 -4.31
CA ILE A 357 -0.21 -7.94 -4.41
C ILE A 357 -1.70 -8.23 -4.58
N GLY A 358 -2.02 -8.94 -5.65
CA GLY A 358 -3.35 -9.52 -5.88
C GLY A 358 -3.44 -10.94 -5.34
N TYR A 359 -4.62 -11.32 -4.89
CA TYR A 359 -4.96 -12.67 -4.50
C TYR A 359 -6.11 -13.14 -5.36
N THR A 360 -6.02 -14.37 -5.87
CA THR A 360 -7.06 -14.90 -6.73
C THR A 360 -7.30 -16.39 -6.56
N SER A 361 -8.54 -16.80 -6.78
CA SER A 361 -8.94 -18.20 -6.97
C SER A 361 -9.05 -18.58 -8.45
N TYR A 362 -8.76 -17.65 -9.37
CA TYR A 362 -8.72 -17.91 -10.80
C TYR A 362 -7.46 -18.70 -11.17
N ASN A 363 -7.66 -19.95 -11.58
CA ASN A 363 -6.57 -20.89 -11.83
C ASN A 363 -6.17 -20.94 -13.31
N ASN A 364 -5.62 -19.84 -13.83
CA ASN A 364 -5.05 -19.79 -15.17
C ASN A 364 -3.80 -18.91 -15.20
N LEU A 365 -2.64 -19.52 -14.95
CA LEU A 365 -1.36 -18.83 -14.83
C LEU A 365 -0.99 -18.05 -16.10
N ASP A 366 -1.39 -18.54 -17.27
CA ASP A 366 -1.10 -17.87 -18.55
C ASP A 366 -1.78 -16.49 -18.67
N LYS A 367 -2.76 -16.22 -17.80
CA LYS A 367 -3.52 -14.97 -17.74
C LYS A 367 -3.13 -14.03 -16.60
N TYR A 368 -2.12 -14.39 -15.81
CA TYR A 368 -1.73 -13.58 -14.66
C TYR A 368 -1.08 -12.26 -15.05
N ASN A 369 -0.43 -12.20 -16.21
CA ASN A 369 0.15 -10.94 -16.69
C ASN A 369 -0.93 -9.94 -17.09
N GLU A 370 -2.01 -10.40 -17.74
CA GLU A 370 -3.17 -9.53 -18.05
C GLU A 370 -3.86 -9.04 -16.78
N LEU A 371 -4.00 -9.89 -15.76
CA LEU A 371 -4.53 -9.46 -14.47
C LEU A 371 -3.59 -8.46 -13.79
N LYS A 372 -2.28 -8.72 -13.76
CA LYS A 372 -1.30 -7.82 -13.15
C LYS A 372 -1.39 -6.42 -13.73
N SER A 373 -1.25 -6.31 -15.05
CA SER A 373 -1.28 -5.05 -15.79
C SER A 373 -2.61 -4.31 -15.62
N ALA A 374 -3.74 -5.01 -15.70
CA ALA A 374 -5.04 -4.35 -15.55
C ALA A 374 -5.28 -3.76 -14.15
N TYR A 375 -4.73 -4.39 -13.10
CA TYR A 375 -4.93 -4.01 -11.70
C TYR A 375 -3.73 -3.23 -11.09
N GLY A 376 -2.65 -3.02 -11.84
CA GLY A 376 -1.37 -2.45 -11.37
C GLY A 376 -0.76 -3.25 -10.23
N LEU A 377 -0.49 -4.52 -10.46
CA LEU A 377 0.00 -5.44 -9.42
C LEU A 377 1.39 -5.92 -9.75
N ARG A 378 2.32 -5.76 -8.81
CA ARG A 378 3.64 -6.39 -8.84
C ARG A 378 3.55 -7.92 -8.93
N ASP A 379 2.65 -8.52 -8.16
CA ASP A 379 2.55 -9.97 -7.99
C ASP A 379 1.10 -10.45 -7.81
N ILE A 380 0.82 -11.70 -8.16
CA ILE A 380 -0.47 -12.37 -7.95
C ILE A 380 -0.25 -13.71 -7.27
N ARG A 381 -1.04 -13.97 -6.22
CA ARG A 381 -0.97 -15.20 -5.43
C ARG A 381 -2.27 -15.98 -5.53
N TYR A 382 -2.12 -17.27 -5.81
CA TYR A 382 -3.26 -18.17 -5.93
C TYR A 382 -3.67 -18.74 -4.57
N ILE A 383 -4.99 -18.76 -4.30
CA ILE A 383 -5.60 -19.44 -3.17
C ILE A 383 -6.65 -20.40 -3.72
N ASN A 384 -6.55 -21.68 -3.36
CA ASN A 384 -7.53 -22.68 -3.75
C ASN A 384 -8.93 -22.31 -3.20
N PRO A 385 -9.96 -22.14 -4.04
CA PRO A 385 -11.31 -21.85 -3.57
C PRO A 385 -11.92 -23.06 -2.87
N LEU A 386 -13.02 -22.89 -2.13
CA LEU A 386 -13.74 -24.02 -1.54
C LEU A 386 -14.14 -25.03 -2.63
N ALA A 387 -14.00 -26.32 -2.33
CA ALA A 387 -14.38 -27.41 -3.22
C ALA A 387 -15.89 -27.50 -3.42
N SER A 388 -16.66 -27.11 -2.40
CA SER A 388 -18.11 -27.06 -2.47
C SER A 388 -18.64 -25.80 -3.17
N ASP A 389 -17.78 -24.82 -3.47
CA ASP A 389 -18.18 -23.63 -4.22
C ASP A 389 -18.05 -23.88 -5.74
N SER A 390 -19.18 -23.99 -6.42
CA SER A 390 -19.21 -24.20 -7.87
C SER A 390 -18.72 -22.99 -8.67
N ASN A 391 -18.79 -21.78 -8.11
CA ASN A 391 -18.30 -20.56 -8.74
C ASN A 391 -16.79 -20.37 -8.51
N CYS A 392 -16.20 -21.15 -7.60
CA CYS A 392 -14.77 -21.14 -7.30
C CYS A 392 -14.26 -19.76 -6.82
N HIS A 393 -15.05 -19.01 -6.06
CA HIS A 393 -14.72 -17.66 -5.64
C HIS A 393 -13.78 -17.59 -4.44
N LEU A 394 -13.02 -16.48 -4.39
CA LEU A 394 -12.07 -16.16 -3.34
C LEU A 394 -12.78 -15.62 -2.11
N ASP A 395 -13.80 -14.78 -2.31
CA ASP A 395 -14.58 -14.12 -1.26
C ASP A 395 -15.41 -15.10 -0.40
N MET A 396 -15.47 -16.37 -0.80
CA MET A 396 -16.07 -17.46 -0.06
C MET A 396 -15.10 -18.16 0.90
N ILE A 397 -13.78 -17.99 0.74
CA ILE A 397 -12.75 -18.66 1.55
C ILE A 397 -11.87 -17.71 2.35
N VAL A 398 -11.68 -16.46 1.95
CA VAL A 398 -10.80 -15.52 2.67
C VAL A 398 -11.37 -14.11 2.61
N TYR A 399 -11.17 -13.36 3.69
CA TYR A 399 -11.55 -11.95 3.75
C TYR A 399 -10.38 -11.11 4.26
N PHE A 400 -9.89 -10.19 3.43
CA PHE A 400 -8.78 -9.32 3.81
C PHE A 400 -9.25 -8.12 4.62
N THR A 401 -8.60 -7.88 5.76
CA THR A 401 -8.99 -6.83 6.73
C THR A 401 -7.99 -5.69 6.82
N SER A 402 -6.75 -5.97 6.40
CA SER A 402 -5.63 -5.04 6.25
C SER A 402 -4.52 -5.75 5.47
N SER A 403 -3.43 -5.04 5.16
CA SER A 403 -2.30 -5.58 4.40
C SER A 403 -1.59 -6.78 5.05
N ASN A 404 -1.83 -7.05 6.34
CA ASN A 404 -1.21 -8.16 7.06
C ASN A 404 -2.19 -8.96 7.91
N LYS A 405 -3.51 -8.76 7.78
CA LYS A 405 -4.51 -9.50 8.57
C LYS A 405 -5.69 -9.94 7.72
N VAL A 406 -6.07 -11.21 7.89
CA VAL A 406 -7.19 -11.84 7.18
C VAL A 406 -8.11 -12.57 8.15
N ILE A 407 -9.35 -12.76 7.73
CA ILE A 407 -10.30 -13.70 8.32
C ILE A 407 -10.38 -14.93 7.42
N LEU A 408 -10.37 -16.11 8.04
CA LEU A 408 -10.45 -17.41 7.36
C LEU A 408 -11.52 -18.29 8.02
N PRO A 409 -12.25 -19.14 7.27
CA PRO A 409 -13.09 -20.17 7.84
C PRO A 409 -12.29 -21.12 8.71
N HIS A 410 -12.87 -21.51 9.84
CA HIS A 410 -12.52 -22.72 10.59
C HIS A 410 -13.67 -23.69 10.41
N ILE A 411 -13.45 -24.71 9.57
CA ILE A 411 -14.49 -25.68 9.21
C ILE A 411 -14.74 -26.60 10.40
N VAL A 412 -15.83 -26.34 11.12
CA VAL A 412 -16.24 -27.16 12.28
C VAL A 412 -16.90 -28.46 11.84
N GLU A 413 -17.71 -28.39 10.79
CA GLU A 413 -18.40 -29.54 10.18
C GLU A 413 -18.47 -29.34 8.66
N THR A 414 -18.19 -30.42 7.91
CA THR A 414 -18.30 -30.48 6.45
C THR A 414 -18.68 -31.87 5.97
N ASP A 415 -19.48 -31.96 4.91
CA ASP A 415 -19.74 -33.18 4.15
C ASP A 415 -18.71 -33.43 3.04
N ASN A 416 -17.81 -32.47 2.80
CA ASN A 416 -16.75 -32.52 1.81
C ASN A 416 -15.38 -32.25 2.45
N LEU A 417 -14.62 -33.32 2.70
CA LEU A 417 -13.31 -33.24 3.34
C LEU A 417 -12.29 -32.42 2.52
N GLU A 418 -12.52 -32.24 1.23
CA GLU A 418 -11.65 -31.40 0.41
C GLU A 418 -11.70 -29.92 0.83
N ASP A 419 -12.85 -29.42 1.31
CA ASP A 419 -12.94 -28.05 1.83
C ASP A 419 -12.02 -27.84 3.04
N PHE A 420 -11.97 -28.82 3.94
CA PHE A 420 -11.06 -28.79 5.09
C PHE A 420 -9.60 -28.71 4.64
N ASN A 421 -9.21 -29.50 3.63
CA ASN A 421 -7.85 -29.48 3.07
C ASN A 421 -7.51 -28.13 2.43
N ARG A 422 -8.45 -27.55 1.69
CA ARG A 422 -8.24 -26.26 0.99
C ARG A 422 -8.14 -25.10 1.96
N VAL A 423 -8.97 -25.05 3.00
CA VAL A 423 -8.86 -24.08 4.10
C VAL A 423 -7.53 -24.24 4.85
N THR A 424 -7.11 -25.48 5.14
CA THR A 424 -5.80 -25.75 5.77
C THR A 424 -4.64 -25.29 4.89
N ASN A 425 -4.74 -25.48 3.57
CA ASN A 425 -3.72 -24.99 2.63
C ASN A 425 -3.69 -23.45 2.60
N ALA A 426 -4.85 -22.80 2.52
CA ALA A 426 -4.97 -21.35 2.57
C ALA A 426 -4.35 -20.79 3.86
N TYR A 427 -4.65 -21.38 5.02
CA TYR A 427 -4.06 -21.00 6.32
C TYR A 427 -2.52 -21.03 6.27
N ASN A 428 -1.93 -22.13 5.77
CA ASN A 428 -0.48 -22.29 5.70
C ASN A 428 0.17 -21.30 4.74
N ASN A 429 -0.44 -21.08 3.57
CA ASN A 429 0.04 -20.11 2.59
C ASN A 429 0.01 -18.69 3.17
N LEU A 430 -1.13 -18.26 3.71
CA LEU A 430 -1.31 -16.95 4.33
C LEU A 430 -0.34 -16.73 5.49
N LYS A 431 -0.13 -17.75 6.35
CA LYS A 431 0.90 -17.68 7.40
C LYS A 431 2.32 -17.53 6.83
N SER A 432 2.66 -18.27 5.80
CA SER A 432 3.97 -18.17 5.14
C SER A 432 4.21 -16.80 4.49
N TRP A 433 3.12 -16.14 4.10
CA TRP A 433 3.11 -14.79 3.54
C TRP A 433 3.07 -13.68 4.61
N GLY A 434 3.07 -14.05 5.89
CA GLY A 434 3.17 -13.09 6.99
C GLY A 434 1.84 -12.58 7.55
N PHE A 435 0.71 -13.20 7.18
CA PHE A 435 -0.60 -12.77 7.67
C PHE A 435 -0.89 -13.23 9.11
N ASP A 436 -1.42 -12.29 9.89
CA ASP A 436 -2.24 -12.59 11.06
C ASP A 436 -3.60 -13.13 10.60
N ILE A 437 -4.02 -14.25 11.17
CA ILE A 437 -5.22 -14.96 10.74
C ILE A 437 -6.19 -15.02 11.91
N ILE A 438 -7.42 -14.56 11.68
CA ILE A 438 -8.55 -14.72 12.59
C ILE A 438 -9.48 -15.77 11.99
N GLU A 439 -9.62 -16.88 12.71
CA GLU A 439 -10.49 -17.98 12.30
C GLU A 439 -11.92 -17.78 12.81
N VAL A 440 -12.90 -18.01 11.92
CA VAL A 440 -14.35 -17.94 12.19
C VAL A 440 -14.98 -19.30 11.96
N ASP A 441 -15.76 -19.78 12.92
CA ASP A 441 -16.43 -21.07 12.82
C ASP A 441 -17.42 -21.10 11.65
N THR A 442 -17.23 -22.03 10.71
CA THR A 442 -18.02 -22.13 9.48
C THR A 442 -18.58 -23.54 9.30
N LEU A 443 -19.85 -23.60 8.87
CA LEU A 443 -20.53 -24.82 8.47
C LEU A 443 -20.54 -24.93 6.95
N ILE A 444 -20.21 -26.11 6.44
CA ILE A 444 -20.50 -26.51 5.05
C ILE A 444 -21.34 -27.77 5.14
N SER A 445 -22.51 -27.81 4.49
CA SER A 445 -23.37 -28.99 4.58
C SER A 445 -24.30 -29.10 3.40
N SER A 446 -24.38 -30.28 2.80
CA SER A 446 -25.25 -30.61 1.67
C SER A 446 -25.03 -29.67 0.47
N GLY A 447 -23.77 -29.29 0.24
CA GLY A 447 -23.40 -28.32 -0.80
C GLY A 447 -23.75 -26.86 -0.50
N LEU A 448 -24.29 -26.55 0.69
CA LEU A 448 -24.50 -25.16 1.14
C LEU A 448 -23.29 -24.67 1.91
N ILE A 449 -22.95 -23.40 1.69
CA ILE A 449 -21.80 -22.75 2.32
C ILE A 449 -22.31 -21.56 3.14
N PHE A 450 -22.17 -21.64 4.46
CA PHE A 450 -22.52 -20.56 5.38
C PHE A 450 -21.29 -19.68 5.65
N SER A 451 -20.78 -19.03 4.60
CA SER A 451 -19.49 -18.35 4.65
C SER A 451 -19.57 -16.94 5.23
N TYR A 452 -19.04 -16.78 6.45
CA TYR A 452 -18.89 -15.47 7.07
C TYR A 452 -17.86 -14.56 6.40
N THR A 453 -16.97 -15.09 5.54
CA THR A 453 -16.03 -14.26 4.78
C THR A 453 -16.72 -13.43 3.71
N ASN A 454 -17.96 -13.78 3.34
CA ASN A 454 -18.76 -13.02 2.38
C ASN A 454 -19.42 -11.79 3.02
N ALA A 455 -18.62 -11.07 3.81
CA ALA A 455 -18.92 -9.84 4.53
C ALA A 455 -18.54 -8.60 3.71
N LEU A 456 -19.02 -7.42 4.11
CA LEU A 456 -18.69 -6.16 3.44
C LEU A 456 -18.15 -5.15 4.44
N ILE A 457 -17.00 -4.56 4.14
CA ILE A 457 -16.48 -3.39 4.83
C ILE A 457 -16.86 -2.14 4.03
N ILE A 458 -17.39 -1.13 4.73
CA ILE A 458 -17.65 0.16 4.11
C ILE A 458 -17.47 1.26 5.16
N ASN A 459 -16.38 2.00 5.00
CA ASN A 459 -15.96 3.07 5.92
C ASN A 459 -16.02 2.60 7.38
N ASP A 460 -16.86 3.16 8.23
CA ASP A 460 -16.85 2.87 9.67
C ASP A 460 -17.65 1.64 10.08
N VAL A 461 -18.28 0.92 9.14
CA VAL A 461 -19.09 -0.27 9.42
C VAL A 461 -18.60 -1.51 8.68
N VAL A 462 -18.87 -2.67 9.26
CA VAL A 462 -18.66 -3.99 8.63
C VAL A 462 -19.94 -4.81 8.75
N LEU A 463 -20.51 -5.17 7.61
CA LEU A 463 -21.70 -6.00 7.55
C LEU A 463 -21.30 -7.47 7.54
N VAL A 464 -21.79 -8.25 8.49
CA VAL A 464 -21.46 -9.67 8.65
C VAL A 464 -22.71 -10.52 8.41
N PRO A 465 -22.66 -11.53 7.52
CA PRO A 465 -23.82 -12.37 7.25
C PRO A 465 -24.19 -13.18 8.49
N GLN A 466 -25.49 -13.42 8.67
CA GLN A 466 -26.04 -14.27 9.71
C GLN A 466 -26.97 -15.31 9.07
N TYR A 467 -26.91 -16.55 9.56
CA TYR A 467 -27.56 -17.69 8.89
C TYR A 467 -28.55 -18.42 9.79
N TYR A 468 -28.55 -18.17 11.09
CA TYR A 468 -29.41 -18.88 12.04
C TYR A 468 -30.90 -18.74 11.68
N HIS A 469 -31.38 -17.52 11.39
CA HIS A 469 -32.80 -17.27 11.11
C HIS A 469 -33.30 -17.88 9.79
N ALA A 470 -32.39 -18.23 8.89
CA ALA A 470 -32.74 -18.79 7.59
C ALA A 470 -32.77 -20.32 7.56
N THR A 471 -32.48 -20.99 8.68
CA THR A 471 -32.40 -22.45 8.72
C THR A 471 -32.99 -23.00 10.01
N TRP A 472 -33.15 -24.33 10.06
CA TRP A 472 -33.52 -25.06 11.27
C TRP A 472 -32.29 -25.71 11.93
N ILE A 473 -31.08 -25.17 11.69
CA ILE A 473 -29.82 -25.71 12.19
C ILE A 473 -29.42 -24.94 13.46
N PRO A 474 -29.63 -25.49 14.67
CA PRO A 474 -29.44 -24.74 15.92
C PRO A 474 -28.01 -24.25 16.14
N GLN A 475 -27.01 -24.99 15.64
CA GLN A 475 -25.59 -24.67 15.78
C GLN A 475 -25.21 -23.33 15.12
N LEU A 476 -25.95 -22.91 14.08
CA LEU A 476 -25.66 -21.65 13.40
C LEU A 476 -25.85 -20.45 14.32
N TYR A 477 -26.64 -20.54 15.39
CA TYR A 477 -26.72 -19.45 16.38
C TYR A 477 -25.35 -19.18 17.02
N ASP A 478 -24.67 -20.24 17.47
CA ASP A 478 -23.36 -20.11 18.12
C ASP A 478 -22.29 -19.64 17.12
N TYR A 479 -22.38 -20.09 15.86
CA TYR A 479 -21.45 -19.68 14.80
C TYR A 479 -21.68 -18.22 14.38
N ASP A 480 -22.93 -17.78 14.30
CA ASP A 480 -23.30 -16.38 14.06
C ASP A 480 -22.71 -15.48 15.15
N GLN A 481 -22.83 -15.86 16.44
CA GLN A 481 -22.23 -15.12 17.55
C GLN A 481 -20.70 -15.16 17.53
N ASN A 482 -20.10 -16.31 17.19
CA ASN A 482 -18.66 -16.44 17.00
C ASN A 482 -18.16 -15.46 15.93
N ALA A 483 -18.82 -15.43 14.78
CA ALA A 483 -18.47 -14.54 13.68
C ALA A 483 -18.47 -13.07 14.12
N LEU A 484 -19.52 -12.59 14.78
CA LEU A 484 -19.59 -11.21 15.26
C LEU A 484 -18.42 -10.85 16.19
N ILE A 485 -18.06 -11.74 17.12
CA ILE A 485 -16.93 -11.54 18.02
C ILE A 485 -15.60 -11.47 17.25
N LYS A 486 -15.40 -12.36 16.29
CA LYS A 486 -14.17 -12.44 15.48
C LYS A 486 -14.02 -11.26 14.53
N PHE A 487 -15.10 -10.83 13.89
CA PHE A 487 -15.12 -9.61 13.08
C PHE A 487 -14.85 -8.37 13.94
N GLN A 488 -15.39 -8.29 15.16
CA GLN A 488 -15.05 -7.20 16.07
C GLN A 488 -13.57 -7.21 16.48
N GLN A 489 -12.96 -8.39 16.65
CA GLN A 489 -11.51 -8.53 16.90
C GLN A 489 -10.67 -8.08 15.70
N ALA A 490 -11.14 -8.39 14.48
CA ALA A 490 -10.48 -7.95 13.25
C ALA A 490 -10.54 -6.44 13.07
N PHE A 491 -11.71 -5.85 13.37
CA PHE A 491 -12.03 -4.43 13.20
C PHE A 491 -12.43 -3.76 14.54
N PRO A 492 -11.47 -3.50 15.44
CA PRO A 492 -11.78 -3.01 16.79
C PRO A 492 -12.43 -1.61 16.83
N ASN A 493 -12.26 -0.82 15.75
CA ASN A 493 -12.76 0.56 15.67
C ASN A 493 -13.96 0.71 14.73
N LYS A 494 -14.49 -0.39 14.17
CA LYS A 494 -15.65 -0.35 13.27
C LYS A 494 -16.86 -0.96 13.96
N GLU A 495 -18.04 -0.49 13.58
CA GLU A 495 -19.30 -1.06 14.00
C GLU A 495 -19.57 -2.35 13.21
N ILE A 496 -19.80 -3.45 13.90
CA ILE A 496 -20.15 -4.73 13.29
C ILE A 496 -21.67 -4.85 13.24
N ILE A 497 -22.22 -4.92 12.03
CA ILE A 497 -23.67 -4.97 11.81
C ILE A 497 -24.05 -6.35 11.26
N PRO A 498 -24.83 -7.16 12.00
CA PRO A 498 -25.34 -8.43 11.50
C PRO A 498 -26.39 -8.21 10.41
N ILE A 499 -26.32 -8.97 9.31
CA ILE A 499 -27.33 -9.00 8.25
C ILE A 499 -27.82 -10.44 8.04
N ASP A 500 -29.10 -10.68 8.28
CA ASP A 500 -29.74 -11.96 8.03
C ASP A 500 -29.73 -12.30 6.53
N ILE A 501 -29.16 -13.45 6.17
CA ILE A 501 -29.14 -13.96 4.80
C ILE A 501 -30.28 -14.95 4.62
N PRO A 502 -31.27 -14.68 3.75
CA PRO A 502 -32.43 -15.54 3.60
C PRO A 502 -32.09 -16.86 2.91
N SER A 503 -32.88 -17.91 3.17
CA SER A 503 -32.61 -19.27 2.64
C SER A 503 -32.50 -19.29 1.12
N GLU A 504 -33.27 -18.46 0.43
CA GLU A 504 -33.26 -18.35 -1.03
C GLU A 504 -31.94 -17.78 -1.56
N GLN A 505 -31.28 -16.91 -0.79
CA GLN A 505 -29.96 -16.39 -1.14
C GLN A 505 -28.86 -17.41 -0.81
N ILE A 506 -28.97 -18.14 0.30
CA ILE A 506 -28.05 -19.23 0.65
C ILE A 506 -28.04 -20.30 -0.45
N LEU A 507 -29.20 -20.65 -0.99
CA LEU A 507 -29.32 -21.60 -2.11
C LEU A 507 -28.65 -21.12 -3.41
N ASN A 508 -28.47 -19.81 -3.58
CA ASN A 508 -27.75 -19.25 -4.71
C ASN A 508 -26.22 -19.15 -4.47
N LEU A 509 -25.72 -19.64 -3.34
CA LEU A 509 -24.29 -19.69 -2.99
C LEU A 509 -23.60 -18.31 -2.96
N GLY A 510 -24.19 -17.34 -2.28
CA GLY A 510 -23.56 -16.04 -2.01
C GLY A 510 -24.26 -15.30 -0.87
N ALA A 511 -23.63 -14.25 -0.33
CA ALA A 511 -24.18 -13.40 0.73
C ALA A 511 -23.86 -11.92 0.45
N ILE A 512 -23.48 -11.13 1.45
CA ILE A 512 -23.42 -9.67 1.34
C ILE A 512 -22.39 -9.22 0.29
N HIS A 513 -21.19 -9.80 0.32
CA HIS A 513 -20.10 -9.38 -0.55
C HIS A 513 -20.41 -9.64 -2.03
N CYS A 514 -20.99 -10.80 -2.36
CA CYS A 514 -21.35 -11.12 -3.74
C CYS A 514 -22.41 -10.16 -4.32
N LEU A 515 -23.25 -9.59 -3.45
CA LEU A 515 -24.39 -8.77 -3.84
C LEU A 515 -24.08 -7.28 -3.91
N THR A 516 -22.86 -6.90 -3.55
CA THR A 516 -22.44 -5.51 -3.43
C THR A 516 -21.15 -5.26 -4.17
N MET A 517 -21.01 -4.05 -4.69
CA MET A 517 -19.76 -3.51 -5.22
C MET A 517 -19.57 -2.12 -4.64
N THR A 518 -18.34 -1.68 -4.44
CA THR A 518 -18.05 -0.38 -3.85
C THR A 518 -17.12 0.43 -4.73
N ARG A 519 -17.38 1.73 -4.88
CA ARG A 519 -16.44 2.65 -5.52
C ARG A 519 -15.50 3.26 -4.47
N PRO A 520 -14.18 3.22 -4.69
CA PRO A 520 -13.23 3.92 -3.83
C PRO A 520 -13.48 5.43 -3.81
N GLU A 521 -13.11 6.07 -2.70
CA GLU A 521 -13.04 7.52 -2.58
C GLU A 521 -12.04 8.08 -3.61
N GLY A 522 -12.36 9.21 -4.26
CA GLY A 522 -11.50 9.85 -5.27
C GLY A 522 -12.03 11.15 -5.86
#